data_AF-A0A1F4QQP7-F1
#
_entry.id   AF-A0A1F4QQP7-F1
#
_cell.length_a   1.000
_cell.length_b   1.000
_cell.length_c   1.000
_cell.angle_alpha   90.00
_cell.angle_beta   90.00
_cell.angle_gamma   90.00
#
_symmetry.space_group_name_H-M   'P 1'
#
loop_
_entity.id
_entity.type
_entity.pdbx_description
1 polymer ?
#
loop_
_entity_poly.entity_id
_entity_poly.type
_entity_poly.pdbx_seq_one_letter_code
_entity_poly.pdbx_strand_id
1 'polypeptide(L)'
;MNQLLQELDLTIQMLPFTPWWQNTWVAGIFVSTFILLFGVIIYFVYRKQKNVISLEPVAKIQQNLAVLDTSIEREATVDSISCVIYTDLTKQYLSIYFDYKLTSFSDEQICSWLSERDDAQEILSRLKPVFDDLYVAKYAGTKVESKHLRGHIGSLQQLIREHESQKLQK
;
A
#
# COMPACT_ATOMS: atom_id res chain seq x y z
N MET A 1 77.67 -9.27 33.24
CA MET A 1 76.73 -8.13 33.26
C MET A 1 76.72 -7.30 31.97
N ASN A 2 77.56 -7.60 30.95
CA ASN A 2 77.55 -6.86 29.67
C ASN A 2 76.86 -7.59 28.50
N GLN A 3 76.73 -8.93 28.52
CA GLN A 3 76.05 -9.65 27.43
C GLN A 3 74.52 -9.48 27.44
N LEU A 4 73.90 -9.50 28.63
CA LEU A 4 72.45 -9.35 28.75
C LEU A 4 71.96 -7.95 28.33
N LEU A 5 72.76 -6.90 28.55
CA LEU A 5 72.41 -5.55 28.10
C LEU A 5 72.57 -5.40 26.57
N GLN A 6 73.53 -6.10 25.96
CA GLN A 6 73.76 -6.06 24.53
C GLN A 6 72.68 -6.81 23.74
N GLU A 7 72.21 -7.97 24.23
CA GLU A 7 71.11 -8.69 23.59
C GLU A 7 69.77 -7.96 23.71
N LEU A 8 69.54 -7.26 24.83
CA LEU A 8 68.32 -6.48 25.05
C LEU A 8 68.23 -5.28 24.09
N ASP A 9 69.35 -4.59 23.84
CA ASP A 9 69.39 -3.46 22.92
C ASP A 9 69.21 -3.89 21.45
N LEU A 10 69.71 -5.07 21.08
CA LEU A 10 69.54 -5.64 19.75
C LEU A 10 68.11 -6.09 19.45
N THR A 11 67.37 -6.57 20.47
CA THR A 11 65.97 -7.01 20.29
C THR A 11 65.00 -5.83 20.14
N ILE A 12 65.27 -4.70 20.81
CA ILE A 12 64.41 -3.51 20.74
C ILE A 12 64.44 -2.88 19.34
N GLN A 13 65.59 -2.93 18.64
CA GLN A 13 65.73 -2.37 17.29
C GLN A 13 65.02 -3.17 16.19
N MET A 14 64.56 -4.40 16.46
CA MET A 14 63.95 -5.29 15.44
C MET A 14 62.41 -5.37 15.50
N LEU A 15 61.73 -4.69 16.42
CA LEU A 15 60.27 -4.65 16.44
C LEU A 15 59.76 -3.68 15.35
N PRO A 16 59.09 -4.15 14.28
CA PRO A 16 58.50 -3.25 13.31
C PRO A 16 57.42 -2.41 14.00
N PHE A 17 57.73 -1.13 14.21
CA PHE A 17 56.79 -0.17 14.75
C PHE A 17 55.66 0.03 13.75
N THR A 18 54.60 -0.75 13.90
CA THR A 18 53.35 -0.54 13.18
C THR A 18 52.57 0.46 14.00
N PRO A 19 52.39 1.71 13.54
CA PRO A 19 51.73 2.72 14.36
C PRO A 19 50.30 2.28 14.64
N TRP A 20 49.89 2.29 15.90
CA TRP A 20 48.56 1.82 16.34
C TRP A 20 47.42 2.50 15.57
N TRP A 21 47.61 3.75 15.12
CA TRP A 21 46.64 4.47 14.32
C TRP A 21 46.38 3.78 12.98
N GLN A 22 47.39 3.22 12.32
CA GLN A 22 47.24 2.62 10.99
C GLN A 22 46.26 1.43 10.99
N ASN A 23 46.24 0.62 12.05
CA ASN A 23 45.23 -0.42 12.24
C ASN A 23 43.83 0.15 12.52
N THR A 24 43.73 1.26 13.26
CA THR A 24 42.46 1.93 13.57
C THR A 24 41.82 2.56 12.32
N TRP A 25 42.61 3.17 11.44
CA TRP A 25 42.12 3.75 10.18
C TRP A 25 41.67 2.69 9.19
N VAL A 26 42.44 1.60 9.05
CA VAL A 26 42.08 0.48 8.18
C VAL A 26 40.79 -0.18 8.69
N ALA A 27 40.69 -0.47 9.99
CA ALA A 27 39.47 -1.02 10.60
C ALA A 27 38.26 -0.08 10.41
N GLY A 28 38.44 1.23 10.56
CA GLY A 28 37.39 2.22 10.34
C GLY A 28 36.88 2.27 8.89
N ILE A 29 37.77 2.17 7.90
CA ILE A 29 37.40 2.10 6.48
C ILE A 29 36.63 0.81 6.17
N PHE A 30 37.07 -0.33 6.72
CA PHE A 30 36.36 -1.60 6.55
C PHE A 30 34.94 -1.56 7.13
N VAL A 31 34.76 -1.02 8.33
CA VAL A 31 33.43 -0.88 8.97
C VAL A 31 32.53 0.05 8.16
N SER A 32 33.04 1.20 7.73
CA SER A 32 32.28 2.16 6.90
C SER A 32 31.83 1.54 5.57
N THR A 33 32.73 0.80 4.92
CA THR A 33 32.45 0.11 3.65
C THR A 33 31.41 -0.99 3.86
N PHE A 34 31.48 -1.74 4.96
CA PHE A 34 30.48 -2.75 5.32
C PHE A 34 29.09 -2.14 5.56
N ILE A 35 29.02 -1.01 6.28
CA ILE A 35 27.76 -0.31 6.53
C ILE A 35 27.16 0.20 5.21
N LEU A 36 27.97 0.75 4.31
CA LEU A 36 27.51 1.20 2.99
C LEU A 36 27.02 0.04 2.13
N LEU A 37 27.76 -1.07 2.05
CA LEU A 37 27.35 -2.27 1.32
C LEU A 37 26.06 -2.85 1.90
N PHE A 38 25.94 -2.92 3.22
CA PHE A 38 24.73 -3.40 3.88
C PHE A 38 23.54 -2.47 3.62
N GLY A 39 23.75 -1.15 3.63
CA GLY A 39 22.75 -0.16 3.23
C GLY A 39 22.29 -0.32 1.78
N VAL A 40 23.21 -0.58 0.84
CA VAL A 40 22.89 -0.85 -0.57
C VAL A 40 22.12 -2.17 -0.73
N ILE A 41 22.51 -3.22 0.00
CA ILE A 41 21.81 -4.52 0.00
C ILE A 41 20.39 -4.36 0.56
N ILE A 42 20.24 -3.70 1.71
CA ILE A 42 18.91 -3.38 2.28
C ILE A 42 18.10 -2.57 1.28
N TYR A 43 18.66 -1.52 0.68
CA TYR A 43 17.99 -0.72 -0.33
C TYR A 43 17.54 -1.57 -1.53
N PHE A 44 18.38 -2.48 -2.02
CA PHE A 44 18.03 -3.38 -3.13
C PHE A 44 16.99 -4.43 -2.73
N VAL A 45 17.05 -4.97 -1.52
CA VAL A 45 16.06 -5.92 -0.99
C VAL A 45 14.71 -5.23 -0.79
N TYR A 46 14.67 -4.04 -0.18
CA TYR A 46 13.45 -3.24 -0.03
C TYR A 46 12.92 -2.76 -1.39
N ARG A 47 13.79 -2.39 -2.33
CA ARG A 47 13.39 -2.02 -3.69
C ARG A 47 12.85 -3.23 -4.47
N LYS A 48 13.41 -4.42 -4.29
CA LYS A 48 12.88 -5.66 -4.88
C LYS A 48 11.60 -6.12 -4.21
N GLN A 49 11.43 -5.92 -2.90
CA GLN A 49 10.16 -6.18 -2.22
C GLN A 49 9.04 -5.22 -2.66
N LYS A 50 9.36 -4.02 -3.16
CA LYS A 50 8.39 -3.15 -3.82
C LYS A 50 7.88 -3.69 -5.16
N ASN A 51 8.47 -4.75 -5.72
CA ASN A 51 7.74 -5.64 -6.64
C ASN A 51 6.81 -6.56 -5.85
N VAL A 52 5.97 -5.95 -5.01
CA VAL A 52 4.71 -6.57 -4.59
C VAL A 52 4.05 -6.97 -5.89
N ILE A 53 3.69 -8.25 -6.02
CA ILE A 53 2.89 -8.75 -7.14
C ILE A 53 1.79 -7.72 -7.36
N SER A 54 1.91 -6.94 -8.43
CA SER A 54 0.96 -5.88 -8.71
C SER A 54 -0.30 -6.59 -9.13
N LEU A 55 -1.14 -6.92 -8.14
CA LEU A 55 -2.51 -7.32 -8.37
C LEU A 55 -3.07 -6.33 -9.38
N GLU A 56 -3.71 -6.85 -10.42
CA GLU A 56 -4.46 -5.98 -11.32
C GLU A 56 -5.37 -5.08 -10.48
N PRO A 57 -5.49 -3.79 -10.85
CA PRO A 57 -6.14 -2.81 -9.99
C PRO A 57 -7.58 -3.21 -9.63
N VAL A 58 -8.25 -3.98 -10.48
CA VAL A 58 -9.57 -4.58 -10.21
C VAL A 58 -9.52 -5.69 -9.14
N ALA A 59 -8.57 -6.61 -9.23
CA ALA A 59 -8.37 -7.68 -8.23
C ALA A 59 -8.05 -7.10 -6.84
N LYS A 60 -7.31 -5.99 -6.79
CA LYS A 60 -7.03 -5.26 -5.53
C LYS A 60 -8.31 -4.68 -4.92
N ILE A 61 -9.21 -4.13 -5.75
CA ILE A 61 -10.51 -3.61 -5.27
C ILE A 61 -11.37 -4.76 -4.75
N GLN A 62 -11.45 -5.88 -5.46
CA GLN A 62 -12.18 -7.07 -4.99
C GLN A 62 -11.66 -7.58 -3.64
N GLN A 63 -10.34 -7.64 -3.48
CA GLN A 63 -9.72 -8.03 -2.21
C GLN A 63 -10.10 -7.06 -1.07
N ASN A 64 -10.01 -5.74 -1.31
CA ASN A 64 -10.38 -4.73 -0.31
C ASN A 64 -11.87 -4.78 0.05
N LEU A 65 -12.75 -5.05 -0.92
CA LEU A 65 -14.18 -5.24 -0.66
C LEU A 65 -14.43 -6.48 0.19
N ALA A 66 -13.70 -7.58 -0.02
CA ALA A 66 -13.82 -8.78 0.81
C ALA A 66 -13.31 -8.57 2.24
N VAL A 67 -12.22 -7.80 2.41
CA VAL A 67 -11.74 -7.39 3.74
C VAL A 67 -12.77 -6.50 4.44
N LEU A 68 -13.37 -5.55 3.73
CA LEU A 68 -14.43 -4.72 4.28
C LEU A 68 -15.64 -5.56 4.69
N ASP A 69 -16.11 -6.47 3.84
CA ASP A 69 -17.23 -7.37 4.13
C ASP A 69 -17.00 -8.22 5.41
N THR A 70 -15.83 -8.84 5.51
CA THR A 70 -15.46 -9.63 6.70
C THR A 70 -15.31 -8.79 7.97
N SER A 71 -14.89 -7.52 7.86
CA SER A 71 -14.83 -6.62 9.02
C SER A 71 -16.22 -6.24 9.53
N ILE A 72 -17.20 -6.07 8.63
CA ILE A 72 -18.56 -5.64 9.01
C ILE A 72 -19.47 -6.82 9.41
N GLU A 73 -19.13 -8.05 9.03
CA GLU A 73 -19.91 -9.26 9.33
C GLU A 73 -20.16 -9.46 10.83
N ARG A 74 -19.18 -9.07 11.66
CA ARG A 74 -19.23 -9.24 13.11
C ARG A 74 -19.94 -8.08 13.82
N GLU A 75 -20.27 -7.01 13.10
CA GLU A 75 -20.84 -5.80 13.65
C GLU A 75 -22.34 -5.71 13.32
N ALA A 76 -23.15 -5.25 14.28
CA ALA A 76 -24.57 -4.97 14.02
C ALA A 76 -24.75 -3.66 13.23
N THR A 77 -23.85 -2.71 13.45
CA THR A 77 -23.88 -1.38 12.84
C THR A 77 -22.48 -0.92 12.53
N VAL A 78 -22.30 -0.30 11.38
CA VAL A 78 -21.02 0.23 10.91
C VAL A 78 -20.95 1.74 11.08
N ASP A 79 -19.72 2.24 11.16
CA ASP A 79 -19.42 3.65 11.30
C ASP A 79 -19.29 4.39 9.95
N SER A 80 -19.14 5.70 10.04
CA SER A 80 -18.94 6.55 8.87
C SER A 80 -17.65 6.23 8.12
N ILE A 81 -16.60 5.72 8.80
CA ILE A 81 -15.32 5.35 8.19
C ILE A 81 -15.52 4.20 7.21
N SER A 82 -16.27 3.17 7.60
CA SER A 82 -16.61 2.04 6.73
C SER A 82 -17.35 2.49 5.46
N CYS A 83 -18.25 3.46 5.61
CA CYS A 83 -18.97 4.07 4.49
C CYS A 83 -18.02 4.86 3.57
N VAL A 84 -17.08 5.62 4.14
CA VAL A 84 -16.03 6.33 3.37
C VAL A 84 -15.18 5.35 2.57
N ILE A 85 -14.69 4.27 3.20
CA ILE A 85 -13.88 3.24 2.54
C ILE A 85 -14.64 2.64 1.35
N TYR A 86 -15.91 2.26 1.55
CA TYR A 86 -16.73 1.73 0.47
C TYR A 86 -16.89 2.73 -0.69
N THR A 87 -17.22 3.99 -0.39
CA THR A 87 -17.37 5.01 -1.44
C THR A 87 -16.07 5.21 -2.21
N ASP A 88 -14.92 5.22 -1.56
CA ASP A 88 -13.62 5.37 -2.22
C ASP A 88 -13.29 4.18 -3.13
N LEU A 89 -13.53 2.94 -2.68
CA LEU A 89 -13.38 1.75 -3.51
C LEU A 89 -14.27 1.79 -4.75
N THR A 90 -15.49 2.30 -4.61
CA THR A 90 -16.41 2.52 -5.73
C THR A 90 -15.83 3.51 -6.74
N LYS A 91 -15.26 4.64 -6.27
CA LYS A 91 -14.62 5.64 -7.16
C LYS A 91 -13.40 5.08 -7.88
N GLN A 92 -12.59 4.29 -7.17
CA GLN A 92 -11.43 3.62 -7.78
C GLN A 92 -11.88 2.66 -8.88
N TYR A 93 -12.95 1.90 -8.65
CA TYR A 93 -13.50 1.01 -9.67
C TYR A 93 -14.04 1.78 -10.88
N LEU A 94 -14.85 2.81 -10.66
CA LEU A 94 -15.36 3.67 -11.74
C LEU A 94 -14.23 4.28 -12.57
N SER A 95 -13.13 4.65 -11.91
CA SER A 95 -11.98 5.21 -12.60
C SER A 95 -11.35 4.21 -13.58
N ILE A 96 -11.35 2.93 -13.23
CA ILE A 96 -10.85 1.84 -14.09
C ILE A 96 -11.87 1.52 -15.18
N TYR A 97 -13.17 1.50 -14.84
CA TYR A 97 -14.24 1.17 -15.78
C TYR A 97 -14.31 2.16 -16.95
N PHE A 98 -14.24 3.46 -16.64
CA PHE A 98 -14.35 4.53 -17.63
C PHE A 98 -13.00 5.07 -18.13
N ASP A 99 -11.88 4.50 -17.68
CA ASP A 99 -10.52 4.99 -17.94
C ASP A 99 -10.36 6.50 -17.68
N TYR A 100 -10.92 6.96 -16.55
CA TYR A 100 -10.98 8.38 -16.19
C TYR A 100 -10.70 8.58 -14.71
N LYS A 101 -9.90 9.58 -14.33
CA LYS A 101 -9.49 9.76 -12.92
C LYS A 101 -10.60 10.45 -12.10
N LEU A 102 -11.44 9.66 -11.42
CA LEU A 102 -12.55 10.14 -10.60
C LEU A 102 -12.21 10.27 -9.10
N THR A 103 -11.01 9.90 -8.68
CA THR A 103 -10.61 9.89 -7.27
C THR A 103 -10.57 11.28 -6.61
N SER A 104 -10.50 12.36 -7.41
CA SER A 104 -10.57 13.74 -6.90
C SER A 104 -11.99 14.33 -6.85
N PHE A 105 -12.99 13.61 -7.37
CA PHE A 105 -14.36 14.12 -7.47
C PHE A 105 -15.11 13.86 -6.16
N SER A 106 -15.96 14.80 -5.76
CA SER A 106 -16.94 14.58 -4.69
C SER A 106 -17.98 13.54 -5.12
N ASP A 107 -18.69 12.95 -4.16
CA ASP A 107 -19.72 11.94 -4.44
C ASP A 107 -20.83 12.52 -5.35
N GLU A 108 -21.21 13.77 -5.10
CA GLU A 108 -22.17 14.54 -5.90
C GLU A 108 -21.65 14.80 -7.33
N GLN A 109 -20.37 15.18 -7.46
CA GLN A 109 -19.74 15.40 -8.76
C GLN A 109 -19.69 14.12 -9.60
N ILE A 110 -19.46 12.96 -8.96
CA ILE A 110 -19.49 11.67 -9.65
C ILE A 110 -20.91 11.32 -10.09
N CYS A 111 -21.91 11.55 -9.25
CA CYS A 111 -23.30 11.30 -9.63
C CYS A 111 -23.75 12.20 -10.79
N SER A 112 -23.38 13.49 -10.78
CA SER A 112 -23.63 14.41 -11.91
C SER A 112 -22.93 13.92 -13.18
N TRP A 113 -21.64 13.60 -13.07
CA TRP A 113 -20.82 13.13 -14.19
C TRP A 113 -21.35 11.82 -14.80
N LEU A 114 -21.81 10.88 -13.97
CA LEU A 114 -22.44 9.63 -14.43
C LEU A 114 -23.83 9.89 -15.04
N SER A 115 -24.56 10.92 -14.61
CA SER A 115 -25.89 11.27 -15.15
C SER A 115 -25.82 11.91 -16.54
N GLU A 116 -24.69 12.52 -16.88
CA GLU A 116 -24.43 13.12 -18.20
C GLU A 116 -24.05 12.10 -19.27
N ARG A 117 -23.87 10.83 -18.88
CA ARG A 117 -23.36 9.75 -19.75
C ARG A 117 -24.41 8.67 -19.99
N ASP A 118 -24.88 8.56 -21.22
CA ASP A 118 -25.86 7.53 -21.63
C ASP A 118 -25.32 6.11 -21.45
N ASP A 119 -24.01 5.91 -21.65
CA ASP A 119 -23.31 4.63 -21.45
C ASP A 119 -23.10 4.28 -19.96
N ALA A 120 -23.32 5.24 -19.06
CA ALA A 120 -23.15 5.07 -17.62
C ALA A 120 -24.48 4.92 -16.87
N GLN A 121 -25.63 4.98 -17.57
CA GLN A 121 -26.95 5.01 -16.95
C GLN A 121 -27.26 3.73 -16.14
N GLU A 122 -26.78 2.57 -16.61
CA GLU A 122 -26.89 1.29 -15.89
C GLU A 122 -26.10 1.33 -14.58
N ILE A 123 -24.85 1.80 -14.63
CA ILE A 123 -23.97 1.91 -13.46
C ILE A 123 -24.50 2.95 -12.48
N LEU A 124 -24.99 4.08 -12.98
CA LEU A 124 -25.64 5.12 -12.18
C LEU A 124 -26.86 4.56 -11.46
N SER A 125 -27.71 3.77 -12.11
CA SER A 125 -28.91 3.19 -11.48
C SER A 125 -28.57 2.27 -10.30
N ARG A 126 -27.43 1.59 -10.36
CA ARG A 126 -26.94 0.69 -9.29
C ARG A 126 -26.18 1.43 -8.19
N LEU A 127 -25.48 2.51 -8.52
CA LEU A 127 -24.62 3.24 -7.58
C LEU A 127 -25.31 4.43 -6.90
N LYS A 128 -26.26 5.09 -7.56
CA LYS A 128 -26.96 6.27 -7.01
C LYS A 128 -27.69 5.98 -5.70
N PRO A 129 -28.46 4.88 -5.56
CA PRO A 129 -29.07 4.54 -4.27
C PRO A 129 -28.03 4.31 -3.18
N VAL A 130 -26.86 3.78 -3.55
CA VAL A 130 -25.76 3.51 -2.63
C VAL A 130 -25.16 4.82 -2.11
N PHE A 131 -24.92 5.79 -3.00
CA PHE A 131 -24.39 7.10 -2.61
C PHE A 131 -25.41 7.87 -1.78
N ASP A 132 -26.69 7.90 -2.18
CA ASP A 132 -27.74 8.62 -1.46
C ASP A 132 -27.93 8.06 -0.02
N ASP A 133 -27.95 6.73 0.13
CA ASP A 133 -28.09 6.08 1.44
C ASP A 133 -26.86 6.26 2.34
N LEU A 134 -25.66 6.16 1.77
CA LEU A 134 -24.41 6.27 2.53
C LEU A 134 -23.96 7.72 2.73
N TYR A 135 -24.52 8.68 2.01
CA TYR A 135 -24.23 10.11 2.16
C TYR A 135 -24.59 10.60 3.57
N VAL A 136 -25.79 10.26 4.04
CA VAL A 136 -26.24 10.61 5.40
C VAL A 136 -25.31 9.98 6.44
N ALA A 137 -24.95 8.71 6.28
CA ALA A 137 -24.02 8.01 7.16
C ALA A 137 -22.62 8.64 7.22
N LYS A 138 -22.10 9.02 6.06
CA LYS A 138 -20.78 9.61 5.89
C LYS A 138 -20.68 11.00 6.50
N TYR A 139 -21.67 11.86 6.26
CA TYR A 139 -21.60 13.29 6.61
C TYR A 139 -22.36 13.66 7.89
N ALA A 140 -23.43 12.94 8.25
CA ALA A 140 -24.15 13.14 9.50
C ALA A 140 -23.58 12.31 10.66
N GLY A 141 -22.59 11.44 10.40
CA GLY A 141 -21.97 10.58 11.41
C GLY A 141 -22.92 9.54 12.00
N THR A 142 -24.00 9.21 11.28
CA THR A 142 -24.99 8.24 11.74
C THR A 142 -24.52 6.83 11.45
N LYS A 143 -24.80 5.92 12.38
CA LYS A 143 -24.52 4.49 12.20
C LYS A 143 -25.48 3.88 11.17
N VAL A 144 -24.96 3.00 10.32
CA VAL A 144 -25.75 2.25 9.32
C VAL A 144 -25.79 0.79 9.73
N GLU A 145 -26.91 0.11 9.49
CA GLU A 145 -26.98 -1.33 9.70
C GLU A 145 -25.97 -2.05 8.79
N SER A 146 -25.14 -2.93 9.36
CA SER A 146 -24.11 -3.64 8.61
C SER A 146 -24.68 -4.42 7.42
N LYS A 147 -25.90 -4.97 7.58
CA LYS A 147 -26.64 -5.67 6.52
C LYS A 147 -26.88 -4.80 5.28
N HIS A 148 -27.07 -3.48 5.47
CA HIS A 148 -27.34 -2.53 4.40
C HIS A 148 -26.07 -2.27 3.58
N LEU A 149 -24.96 -1.95 4.26
CA LEU A 149 -23.66 -1.75 3.61
C LEU A 149 -23.19 -3.04 2.92
N ARG A 150 -23.43 -4.21 3.52
CA ARG A 150 -23.10 -5.52 2.92
C ARG A 150 -23.86 -5.79 1.63
N GLY A 151 -25.13 -5.39 1.55
CA GLY A 151 -25.91 -5.46 0.32
C GLY A 151 -25.23 -4.69 -0.82
N HIS A 152 -24.79 -3.47 -0.54
CA HIS A 152 -24.08 -2.62 -1.50
C HIS A 152 -22.72 -3.18 -1.91
N ILE A 153 -21.94 -3.73 -0.97
CA ILE A 153 -20.69 -4.45 -1.26
C ILE A 153 -20.95 -5.61 -2.22
N GLY A 154 -21.99 -6.41 -1.99
CA GLY A 154 -22.38 -7.51 -2.88
C GLY A 154 -22.72 -7.03 -4.29
N SER A 155 -23.50 -5.94 -4.41
CA SER A 155 -23.85 -5.35 -5.71
C SER A 155 -22.62 -4.88 -6.49
N LEU A 156 -21.65 -4.22 -5.83
CA LEU A 156 -20.42 -3.78 -6.48
C LEU A 156 -19.54 -4.97 -6.90
N GLN A 157 -19.39 -5.98 -6.05
CA GLN A 157 -18.63 -7.19 -6.40
C GLN A 157 -19.23 -7.91 -7.61
N GLN A 158 -20.57 -8.00 -7.69
CA GLN A 158 -21.25 -8.58 -8.84
C GLN A 158 -20.98 -7.78 -10.13
N LEU A 159 -21.08 -6.44 -10.05
CA LEU A 159 -20.84 -5.56 -11.19
C LEU A 159 -19.39 -5.69 -11.71
N ILE A 160 -18.42 -5.81 -10.80
CA ILE A 160 -17.02 -6.08 -11.19
C ILE A 160 -16.91 -7.40 -11.96
N ARG A 161 -17.51 -8.49 -11.46
CA ARG A 161 -17.46 -9.81 -12.11
C ARG A 161 -18.12 -9.80 -13.49
N GLU A 162 -19.24 -9.10 -13.63
CA GLU A 162 -19.95 -8.92 -14.92
C GLU A 162 -19.04 -8.21 -15.93
N HIS A 163 -18.40 -7.11 -15.51
CA HIS A 163 -17.46 -6.37 -16.36
C HIS A 163 -16.22 -7.19 -16.78
N GLU A 164 -15.61 -7.94 -15.85
CA GLU A 164 -14.46 -8.81 -16.16
C GLU A 164 -14.85 -9.93 -17.12
N SER A 165 -16.04 -10.52 -16.96
CA SER A 165 -16.56 -11.56 -17.84
C SER A 165 -16.79 -11.06 -19.27
N GLN A 166 -17.29 -9.82 -19.42
CA GLN A 166 -17.49 -9.19 -20.72
C GLN A 166 -16.17 -8.85 -21.44
N LYS A 167 -15.11 -8.50 -20.69
CA LYS A 167 -13.76 -8.27 -21.26
C LYS A 167 -13.14 -9.54 -21.85
N LEU A 168 -13.41 -10.71 -21.27
CA LEU A 168 -12.85 -11.99 -21.74
C LEU A 168 -13.53 -12.53 -23.01
N GLN A 169 -14.68 -11.98 -23.40
CA GLN A 169 -15.45 -12.40 -24.58
C GLN A 169 -15.22 -11.53 -25.82
N LYS A 170 -14.45 -10.44 -25.70
CA LYS A 170 -14.07 -9.53 -26.81
C LYS A 170 -12.63 -9.77 -27.23
#